data_AF-A0A925UHM5-F1
#
_entry.id   AF-A0A925UHM5-F1
#
_cell.length_a   1.000
_cell.length_b   1.000
_cell.length_c   1.000
_cell.angle_alpha   90.00
_cell.angle_beta   90.00
_cell.angle_gamma   90.00
#
_symmetry.space_group_name_H-M   'P 1'
#
loop_
_entity.id
_entity.type
_entity.pdbx_description
1 polymer ?
#
loop_
_entity_poly.entity_id
_entity_poly.type
_entity_poly.pdbx_seq_one_letter_code
_entity_poly.pdbx_strand_id
1 'polypeptide(L)'
;VRGGFSIDGLNISFGIERAVYVNGALVTTTSLNISDLGRITAGRGTTVFDAGTIGLVQSGAGNVVSPTMISAGSVGTVVQNTLDGQKIQNVTVINATTNSMGVLKGLNLQSSLRGAVIDSLRR
;
A
#
# COMPACT_ATOMS: atom_id res chain seq x y z
N VAL A 1 11.35 11.51 1.72
CA VAL A 1 10.21 11.36 0.79
C VAL A 1 9.50 10.07 1.13
N ARG A 2 8.20 10.12 1.46
CA ARG A 2 7.34 8.94 1.70
C ARG A 2 7.10 8.24 0.35
N GLY A 3 7.05 6.91 0.37
CA GLY A 3 7.05 6.01 -0.78
C GLY A 3 6.31 6.48 -2.01
N GLY A 4 7.03 6.60 -3.12
CA GLY A 4 6.42 6.82 -4.42
C GLY A 4 7.27 6.36 -5.60
N PHE A 5 6.60 6.13 -6.72
CA PHE A 5 7.18 5.84 -8.03
C PHE A 5 7.23 7.14 -8.84
N SER A 6 8.37 7.45 -9.45
CA SER A 6 8.57 8.63 -10.29
C SER A 6 8.94 8.21 -11.70
N ILE A 7 8.05 8.42 -12.67
CA ILE A 7 8.33 8.28 -14.11
C ILE A 7 8.06 9.61 -14.79
N ASP A 8 9.04 10.14 -15.54
CA ASP A 8 8.89 11.39 -16.32
C ASP A 8 8.23 12.57 -15.54
N GLY A 9 8.58 12.72 -14.25
CA GLY A 9 8.06 13.79 -13.38
C GLY A 9 6.67 13.53 -12.78
N LEU A 10 6.00 12.43 -13.13
CA LEU A 10 4.81 11.92 -12.44
C LEU A 10 5.24 11.22 -11.15
N ASN A 11 4.92 11.84 -10.01
CA ASN A 11 5.12 11.23 -8.69
C ASN A 11 3.82 10.55 -8.25
N ILE A 12 3.86 9.24 -8.01
CA ILE A 12 2.74 8.46 -7.48
C ILE A 12 3.14 7.96 -6.10
N SER A 13 2.42 8.34 -5.06
CA SER A 13 2.60 7.83 -3.70
C SER A 13 1.42 6.98 -3.28
N PHE A 14 1.68 5.86 -2.62
CA PHE A 14 0.60 5.10 -1.97
C PHE A 14 0.91 4.80 -0.51
N GLY A 15 -0.14 4.87 0.31
CA GLY A 15 -0.18 4.35 1.67
C GLY A 15 -1.25 3.26 1.75
N ILE A 16 -0.88 2.12 2.33
CA ILE A 16 -1.79 1.00 2.55
C ILE A 16 -1.98 0.88 4.06
N GLU A 17 -3.23 0.93 4.50
CA GLU A 17 -3.60 0.68 5.88
C GLU A 17 -4.52 -0.55 5.94
N ARG A 18 -4.25 -1.43 6.89
CA ARG A 18 -5.06 -2.60 7.16
C ARG A 18 -5.50 -2.56 8.61
N ALA A 19 -6.79 -2.77 8.85
CA ALA A 19 -7.38 -2.86 10.17
C ALA A 19 -8.12 -4.20 10.31
N VAL A 20 -7.92 -4.88 11.44
CA VAL A 20 -8.64 -6.11 11.78
C VAL A 20 -9.56 -5.84 12.94
N TYR A 21 -10.84 -6.15 12.75
CA TYR A 21 -11.87 -6.03 13.75
C TYR A 21 -12.38 -7.40 14.18
N VAL A 22 -12.63 -7.59 15.47
CA VAL A 22 -13.30 -8.78 16.03
C VAL A 22 -14.55 -8.30 16.75
N ASN A 23 -15.73 -8.77 16.33
CA ASN A 23 -17.04 -8.34 16.84
C ASN A 23 -17.27 -6.81 16.78
N GLY A 24 -16.66 -6.13 15.82
CA GLY A 24 -16.76 -4.68 15.67
C GLY A 24 -15.73 -3.87 16.46
N ALA A 25 -14.95 -4.50 17.34
CA ALA A 25 -13.83 -3.86 18.03
C ALA A 25 -12.55 -3.94 17.19
N LEU A 26 -11.81 -2.83 17.06
CA LEU A 26 -10.51 -2.80 16.38
C LEU A 26 -9.47 -3.55 17.23
N VAL A 27 -8.87 -4.60 16.68
CA VAL A 27 -7.91 -5.45 17.40
C VAL A 27 -6.48 -5.24 16.93
N THR A 28 -6.26 -4.93 15.65
CA THR A 28 -4.93 -4.56 15.17
C THR A 28 -5.00 -3.66 13.93
N THR A 29 -3.94 -2.90 13.71
CA THR A 29 -3.72 -2.11 12.50
C THR A 29 -2.31 -2.34 11.97
N THR A 30 -2.16 -2.42 10.65
CA THR A 30 -0.87 -2.51 9.97
C THR A 30 -0.84 -1.47 8.86
N SER A 31 0.17 -0.60 8.87
CA SER A 31 0.39 0.39 7.81
C SER A 31 1.64 0.06 7.01
N LEU A 32 1.54 0.09 5.68
CA LEU A 32 2.63 -0.18 4.76
C LEU A 32 2.82 1.01 3.79
N ASN A 33 4.07 1.46 3.67
CA ASN A 33 4.47 2.54 2.75
C ASN A 33 5.27 1.97 1.57
N ILE A 34 5.06 2.51 0.37
CA ILE A 34 5.66 1.98 -0.86
C ILE A 34 7.18 2.15 -1.00
N SER A 35 7.80 3.04 -0.23
CA SER A 35 9.27 3.12 -0.13
C SER A 35 9.87 1.76 0.22
N ASP A 36 9.16 1.00 1.04
CA ASP A 36 9.58 -0.31 1.50
C ASP A 36 9.29 -1.38 0.44
N LEU A 37 8.16 -1.28 -0.28
CA LEU A 37 7.83 -2.18 -1.40
C LEU A 37 8.84 -2.09 -2.56
N GLY A 38 9.25 -0.87 -2.94
CA GLY A 38 10.23 -0.68 -4.02
C GLY A 38 11.61 -1.32 -3.72
N ARG A 39 11.99 -1.37 -2.44
CA ARG A 39 13.24 -2.02 -1.99
C ARG A 39 13.13 -3.56 -1.99
N ILE A 40 11.96 -4.11 -1.65
CA ILE A 40 11.67 -5.55 -1.68
C ILE A 40 11.63 -6.07 -3.12
N THR A 41 10.86 -5.42 -4.00
CA THR A 41 10.71 -5.84 -5.40
C THR A 41 12.04 -5.79 -6.17
N ALA A 42 12.95 -4.88 -5.79
CA ALA A 42 14.28 -4.80 -6.39
C ALA A 42 15.28 -5.86 -5.89
N GLY A 43 14.90 -6.71 -4.92
CA GLY A 43 15.78 -7.73 -4.33
C GLY A 43 17.03 -7.16 -3.62
N ARG A 44 17.06 -5.84 -3.37
CA ARG A 44 18.22 -5.10 -2.83
C ARG A 44 17.98 -4.49 -1.46
N GLY A 45 16.85 -4.78 -0.82
CA GLY A 45 16.54 -4.31 0.52
C GLY A 45 16.25 -5.46 1.46
N THR A 46 17.12 -5.65 2.46
CA THR A 46 16.66 -6.03 3.79
C THR A 46 15.96 -4.80 4.36
N THR A 47 14.72 -4.54 3.95
CA THR A 47 13.92 -3.55 4.65
C THR A 47 13.66 -4.12 6.03
N VAL A 48 14.45 -3.67 7.01
CA VAL A 48 14.01 -3.58 8.38
C VAL A 48 12.83 -2.63 8.35
N PHE A 49 11.68 -3.19 8.04
CA PHE A 49 10.47 -2.59 8.53
C PHE A 49 10.65 -2.46 10.03
N ASP A 50 10.11 -1.42 10.63
CA ASP A 50 9.60 -1.52 12.00
C ASP A 50 8.35 -2.45 12.02
N ALA A 51 8.38 -3.52 11.22
CA ALA A 51 7.43 -4.62 11.06
C ALA A 51 8.16 -5.94 11.38
N GLY A 52 8.95 -5.89 12.45
CA GLY A 52 9.53 -7.07 13.09
C GLY A 52 8.52 -7.88 13.90
N THR A 53 7.26 -7.45 13.96
CA THR A 53 6.21 -8.22 14.60
C THR A 53 5.08 -8.43 13.62
N ILE A 54 4.97 -9.66 13.11
CA ILE A 54 3.67 -10.16 12.68
C ILE A 54 2.70 -9.85 13.81
N GLY A 55 1.65 -9.09 13.50
CA GLY A 55 0.59 -8.81 14.46
C GLY A 55 -0.10 -10.13 14.77
N LEU A 56 0.05 -10.66 15.97
CA LEU A 56 -0.65 -11.87 16.37
C LEU A 56 -1.87 -11.49 17.20
N VAL A 57 -3.05 -11.84 16.69
CA VAL A 57 -4.32 -11.70 17.39
C VAL A 57 -4.83 -13.08 17.75
N GLN A 58 -5.05 -13.34 19.03
CA GLN A 58 -5.57 -14.61 19.53
C GLN A 58 -6.88 -14.37 20.28
N SER A 59 -7.94 -15.01 19.81
CA SER A 59 -9.29 -14.96 20.38
C SER A 59 -9.63 -16.34 20.95
N GLY A 60 -9.75 -16.44 22.28
CA GLY A 60 -9.96 -17.70 22.99
C GLY A 60 -8.69 -18.36 23.53
N ALA A 61 -8.88 -19.43 24.31
CA ALA A 61 -7.80 -20.23 24.90
C ALA A 61 -7.26 -21.27 23.91
N GLY A 62 -6.02 -21.74 24.11
CA GLY A 62 -5.42 -22.81 23.31
C GLY A 62 -4.92 -22.38 21.92
N ASN A 63 -4.90 -21.08 21.62
CA ASN A 63 -4.26 -20.54 20.43
C ASN A 63 -2.73 -20.71 20.55
N VAL A 64 -2.12 -21.39 19.59
CA VAL A 64 -0.66 -21.60 19.54
C VAL A 64 -0.15 -21.17 18.18
N VAL A 65 0.82 -20.25 18.14
CA VAL A 65 1.58 -19.91 16.93
C VAL A 65 2.97 -20.48 17.05
N SER A 66 3.32 -21.40 16.15
CA SER A 66 4.71 -21.81 16.00
C SER A 66 5.47 -20.74 15.20
N PRO A 67 6.63 -20.25 15.68
CA PRO A 67 7.47 -19.32 14.93
C PRO A 67 7.89 -19.85 13.55
N THR A 68 7.92 -21.18 13.37
CA THR A 68 8.25 -21.82 12.08
C THR A 68 7.13 -21.72 11.03
N MET A 69 5.90 -21.38 11.43
CA MET A 69 4.80 -21.14 10.48
C MET A 69 4.91 -19.78 9.79
N ILE A 70 5.74 -18.89 10.32
CA ILE A 70 5.93 -17.54 9.81
C ILE A 70 7.25 -17.50 9.04
N SER A 71 7.17 -17.32 7.73
CA SER A 71 8.36 -17.19 6.90
C SER A 71 9.11 -15.90 7.25
N ALA A 72 10.44 -15.96 7.32
CA ALA A 72 11.28 -14.79 7.56
C ALA A 72 11.01 -13.72 6.49
N GLY A 73 10.66 -12.51 6.91
CA GLY A 73 10.27 -11.41 6.01
C GLY A 73 8.77 -11.33 5.69
N SER A 74 7.95 -12.20 6.28
CA SER A 74 6.49 -12.07 6.21
C SER A 74 6.03 -10.80 6.93
N VAL A 75 5.20 -10.00 6.26
CA VAL A 75 4.60 -8.78 6.81
C VAL A 75 3.09 -8.95 6.84
N GLY A 76 2.48 -8.82 8.02
CA GLY A 76 1.03 -8.89 8.15
C GLY A 76 0.55 -9.25 9.55
N THR A 77 -0.71 -9.69 9.62
CA THR A 77 -1.39 -10.08 10.85
C THR A 77 -1.87 -11.53 10.73
N VAL A 78 -1.63 -12.32 11.77
CA VAL A 78 -2.22 -13.64 11.94
C VAL A 78 -3.32 -13.54 13.00
N VAL A 79 -4.53 -13.97 12.68
CA VAL A 79 -5.65 -14.03 13.62
C VAL A 79 -5.96 -15.50 13.89
N GLN A 80 -5.82 -15.92 15.14
CA GLN A 80 -6.24 -17.24 15.61
C GLN A 80 -7.48 -17.08 16.47
N ASN A 81 -8.49 -17.91 16.23
CA ASN A 81 -9.72 -17.87 16.96
C ASN A 81 -10.19 -19.30 17.26
N THR A 82 -10.39 -19.59 18.54
CA THR A 82 -10.91 -20.88 19.03
C THR A 82 -12.33 -20.77 19.58
N LEU A 83 -12.94 -19.58 19.54
CA LEU A 83 -14.31 -19.34 20.01
C LEU A 83 -15.32 -19.36 18.86
N ASP A 84 -16.52 -19.89 19.11
CA ASP A 84 -17.61 -19.84 18.14
C ASP A 84 -18.26 -18.43 18.07
N GLY A 85 -18.90 -18.15 16.93
CA GLY A 85 -19.69 -16.92 16.73
C GLY A 85 -18.89 -15.62 16.62
N GLN A 86 -17.57 -15.68 16.47
CA GLN A 86 -16.74 -14.48 16.35
C GLN A 86 -16.78 -13.91 14.93
N LYS A 87 -17.11 -12.62 14.78
CA LYS A 87 -17.08 -11.91 13.50
C LYS A 87 -15.73 -11.24 13.30
N ILE A 88 -14.87 -11.85 12.49
CA ILE A 88 -13.55 -11.30 12.12
C ILE A 88 -13.71 -10.52 10.80
N GLN A 89 -13.34 -9.24 10.79
CA GLN A 89 -13.41 -8.38 9.62
C GLN A 89 -12.03 -7.78 9.34
N ASN A 90 -11.53 -7.94 8.12
CA ASN A 90 -10.30 -7.33 7.66
C ASN A 90 -10.66 -6.23 6.66
N VAL A 91 -10.29 -4.99 6.97
CA VAL A 91 -10.53 -3.82 6.13
C VAL A 91 -9.18 -3.30 5.66
N THR A 92 -8.96 -3.26 4.34
CA THR A 92 -7.76 -2.67 3.75
C THR A 92 -8.15 -1.41 3.00
N VAL A 93 -7.53 -0.29 3.36
CA VAL A 93 -7.68 1.01 2.71
C VAL A 93 -6.39 1.34 1.97
N ILE A 94 -6.51 1.67 0.69
CA ILE A 94 -5.39 2.06 -0.16
C ILE A 94 -5.58 3.51 -0.55
N ASN A 95 -4.70 4.38 -0.05
CA ASN A 95 -4.66 5.79 -0.41
C ASN A 95 -3.59 6.00 -1.47
N ALA A 96 -3.98 6.42 -2.67
CA ALA A 96 -3.06 6.75 -3.76
C ALA A 96 -3.14 8.25 -4.06
N THR A 97 -1.99 8.92 -4.14
CA THR A 97 -1.89 10.33 -4.54
C THR A 97 -0.95 10.44 -5.73
N THR A 98 -1.32 11.21 -6.74
CA THR A 98 -0.51 11.40 -7.94
C THR A 98 -0.29 12.88 -8.20
N ASN A 99 0.90 13.25 -8.69
CA ASN A 99 1.17 14.60 -9.13
C ASN A 99 0.63 14.79 -10.56
N SER A 100 -0.51 15.47 -10.71
CA SER A 100 -1.15 15.70 -12.00
C SER A 100 -0.40 16.69 -12.90
N MET A 101 0.67 17.37 -12.42
CA MET A 101 1.38 18.41 -13.17
C MET A 101 1.98 17.88 -14.48
N GLY A 102 2.49 16.65 -14.49
CA GLY A 102 2.99 16.01 -15.71
C GLY A 102 1.88 15.77 -16.74
N VAL A 103 0.73 15.26 -16.29
CA VAL A 103 -0.45 15.03 -17.14
C VAL A 103 -1.00 16.35 -17.69
N LEU A 104 -1.08 17.38 -16.85
CA LEU A 104 -1.53 18.72 -17.25
C LEU A 104 -0.58 19.36 -18.27
N LYS A 105 0.74 19.21 -18.11
CA LYS A 105 1.73 19.68 -19.11
C LYS A 105 1.55 18.97 -20.45
N GLY A 106 1.29 17.66 -20.44
CA GLY A 106 0.99 16.90 -21.66
C GLY A 106 -0.28 17.37 -22.38
N LEU A 107 -1.37 17.61 -21.63
CA LEU A 107 -2.62 18.14 -22.18
C LEU A 107 -2.44 19.54 -22.78
N ASN A 108 -1.71 20.42 -22.09
CA ASN A 108 -1.42 21.75 -22.60
C ASN A 108 -0.55 21.70 -23.87
N LEU A 109 0.48 20.85 -23.90
CA LEU A 109 1.32 20.68 -25.08
C LEU A 109 0.51 20.18 -26.29
N GLN A 110 -0.35 19.17 -26.09
CA GLN A 110 -1.24 18.67 -27.14
C GLN A 110 -2.19 19.76 -27.64
N SER A 111 -2.75 20.58 -26.75
CA SER A 111 -3.62 21.70 -27.12
C SER A 111 -2.86 22.74 -27.96
N SER A 112 -1.65 23.13 -27.54
CA SER A 112 -0.81 24.07 -28.27
C SER A 112 -0.37 23.54 -29.64
N LEU A 113 -0.03 22.25 -29.74
CA LEU A 113 0.31 21.62 -31.02
C LEU A 113 -0.88 21.56 -31.98
N ARG A 114 -2.07 21.21 -31.48
CA ARG A 114 -3.31 21.24 -32.29
C ARG A 114 -3.61 22.66 -32.78
N GLY A 115 -3.46 23.66 -31.91
CA GLY A 115 -3.59 25.07 -32.28
C GLY A 115 -2.62 25.47 -33.39
N ALA A 116 -1.33 25.14 -33.24
CA ALA A 116 -0.29 25.46 -34.22
C ALA A 116 -0.51 24.75 -35.57
N VAL A 117 -0.96 23.49 -35.57
CA VAL A 117 -1.28 22.76 -36.81
C VAL A 117 -2.48 23.38 -37.52
N ILE A 118 -3.54 23.72 -36.79
CA ILE A 118 -4.73 24.38 -37.37
C ILE A 118 -4.36 25.76 -37.93
N ASP A 119 -3.53 26.52 -37.23
CA ASP A 119 -3.09 27.84 -37.69
C ASP A 119 -2.15 27.75 -38.91
N SER A 120 -1.30 26.72 -38.98
CA SER A 120 -0.44 26.45 -40.15
C SER A 120 -1.21 26.05 -41.41
N LEU A 121 -2.41 25.47 -41.28
CA LEU A 121 -3.27 25.13 -42.42
C LEU A 121 -4.11 26.32 -42.88
N ARG A 122 -4.18 27.39 -42.07
CA ARG A 122 -4.91 28.63 -42.36
C ARG A 122 -4.04 29.70 -43.05
N ARG A 123 -2.74 29.46 -43.19
CA ARG A 123 -1.76 30.32 -43.85
C ARG A 123 -1.28 29.68 -45.14
#